data_AF-A0A7S3ZKZ1-F1
#
_entry.id   AF-A0A7S3ZKZ1-F1
#
_cell.length_a   1.000
_cell.length_b   1.000
_cell.length_c   1.000
_cell.angle_alpha   90.00
_cell.angle_beta   90.00
_cell.angle_gamma   90.00
#
_symmetry.space_group_name_H-M   'P 1'
#
loop_
_entity.id
_entity.type
_entity.pdbx_description
1 polymer ?
#
loop_
_entity_poly.entity_id
_entity_poly.type
_entity_poly.pdbx_seq_one_letter_code
_entity_poly.pdbx_strand_id
1 'polypeptide(L)'
;EPASRAFSEALALGCLSVREAYSLARRGGALPITQTKGRGWPVFFERTATALGDVVEFGEYHRLLASAKGPRSNGDSWYRWEGHLWRLKTLRGEASSSPTLVCVHGFGASCNQWERLTEALPHDIEHVVAIELLGFGLSAKPGISYTQHLWERYVSDALRRVPGPVVL
;
A
#
# COMPACT_ATOMS: atom_id res chain seq x y z
N GLU A 1 -2.38 -19.23 16.34
CA GLU A 1 -1.07 -19.14 15.66
C GLU A 1 -0.20 -18.08 16.34
N PRO A 2 1.03 -18.37 16.76
CA PRO A 2 1.89 -17.42 17.46
C PRO A 2 2.27 -16.17 16.65
N ALA A 3 2.34 -16.30 15.32
CA ALA A 3 2.66 -15.20 14.42
C ALA A 3 1.59 -14.09 14.45
N SER A 4 0.30 -14.42 14.49
CA SER A 4 -0.77 -13.42 14.50
C SER A 4 -0.83 -12.59 15.78
N ARG A 5 -0.27 -13.09 16.90
CA ARG A 5 -0.14 -12.31 18.15
C ARG A 5 0.98 -11.28 18.08
N ALA A 6 2.14 -11.64 17.53
CA ALA A 6 3.28 -10.73 17.40
C ALA A 6 2.98 -9.54 16.47
N PHE A 7 2.12 -9.75 15.48
CA PHE A 7 1.65 -8.72 14.56
C PHE A 7 0.25 -8.20 14.90
N SER A 8 -0.32 -8.51 16.07
CA SER A 8 -1.73 -8.24 16.36
C SER A 8 -2.10 -6.76 16.26
N GLU A 9 -1.24 -5.85 16.74
CA GLU A 9 -1.45 -4.40 16.58
C GLU A 9 -1.28 -3.94 15.13
N ALA A 10 -0.27 -4.42 14.41
CA ALA A 10 -0.06 -4.07 13.01
C ALA A 10 -1.15 -4.64 12.07
N LEU A 11 -1.70 -5.81 12.40
CA LEU A 11 -2.84 -6.43 11.73
C LEU A 11 -4.14 -5.69 12.08
N ALA A 12 -4.31 -5.27 13.34
CA ALA A 12 -5.48 -4.52 13.81
C ALA A 12 -5.52 -3.08 13.26
N LEU A 13 -4.36 -2.42 13.20
CA LEU A 13 -4.17 -1.11 12.55
C LEU A 13 -4.11 -1.24 11.04
N GLY A 14 -3.88 -2.47 10.54
CA GLY A 14 -3.89 -2.72 9.13
C GLY A 14 -2.66 -2.22 8.36
N CYS A 15 -1.58 -1.99 9.07
CA CYS A 15 -0.30 -1.67 8.46
C CYS A 15 0.29 -2.89 7.73
N LEU A 16 -0.24 -4.09 7.96
CA LEU A 16 0.23 -5.33 7.37
C LEU A 16 -0.93 -6.28 7.06
N SER A 17 -0.87 -7.01 5.94
CA SER A 17 -1.78 -8.13 5.71
C SER A 17 -1.27 -9.41 6.39
N VAL A 18 -2.16 -10.33 6.77
CA VAL A 18 -1.80 -11.65 7.34
C VAL A 18 -0.84 -12.41 6.41
N ARG A 19 -0.99 -12.25 5.10
CA ARG A 19 -0.17 -12.89 4.08
C ARG A 19 1.24 -12.30 4.01
N GLU A 20 1.38 -10.97 4.09
CA GLU A 20 2.68 -10.30 4.17
C GLU A 20 3.38 -10.62 5.50
N ALA A 21 2.64 -10.66 6.62
CA ALA A 21 3.18 -11.06 7.92
C ALA A 21 3.79 -12.47 7.84
N TYR A 22 3.07 -13.41 7.21
CA TYR A 22 3.53 -14.77 7.03
C TYR A 22 4.73 -14.87 6.06
N SER A 23 4.71 -14.12 4.96
CA SER A 23 5.82 -14.06 3.99
C SER A 23 7.08 -13.48 4.62
N LEU A 24 6.97 -12.39 5.38
CA LEU A 24 8.08 -11.75 6.07
C LEU A 24 8.62 -12.65 7.19
N ALA A 25 7.73 -13.27 7.98
CA ALA A 25 8.12 -14.25 8.99
C ALA A 25 8.87 -15.46 8.39
N ARG A 26 8.48 -15.93 7.19
CA ARG A 26 9.22 -16.98 6.48
C ARG A 26 10.59 -16.51 5.99
N ARG A 27 10.68 -15.32 5.38
CA ARG A 27 11.95 -14.78 4.86
C ARG A 27 12.95 -14.44 5.97
N GLY A 28 12.46 -13.95 7.11
CA GLY A 28 13.27 -13.66 8.30
C GLY A 28 13.59 -14.88 9.16
N GLY A 29 13.19 -16.09 8.75
CA GLY A 29 13.49 -17.33 9.51
C GLY A 29 12.75 -17.44 10.85
N ALA A 30 11.57 -16.82 10.97
CA ALA A 30 10.78 -16.74 12.20
C ALA A 30 9.68 -17.83 12.33
N LEU A 31 9.77 -18.95 11.58
CA LEU A 31 8.87 -20.10 11.70
C LEU A 31 9.67 -21.43 11.78
N PRO A 32 9.25 -22.41 12.63
CA PRO A 32 8.05 -22.43 13.46
C PRO A 32 8.33 -21.99 14.90
N ILE A 33 7.53 -21.04 15.41
CA ILE A 33 7.50 -20.71 16.85
C ILE A 33 6.64 -21.79 17.52
N THR A 34 7.25 -22.83 18.09
CA THR A 34 6.56 -23.81 18.92
C THR A 34 6.24 -23.24 20.30
N GLN A 35 5.05 -23.59 20.79
CA GLN A 35 4.48 -23.16 22.06
C GLN A 35 5.20 -23.84 23.25
N THR A 36 5.46 -23.07 24.30
CA THR A 36 6.07 -23.56 25.55
C THR A 36 5.24 -24.64 26.23
N LYS A 37 5.89 -25.71 26.73
CA LYS A 37 5.44 -26.42 27.94
C LYS A 37 6.66 -26.83 28.79
N GLY A 38 6.73 -26.29 30.01
CA GLY A 38 7.41 -26.92 31.15
C GLY A 38 8.84 -26.47 31.47
N ARG A 39 8.94 -25.73 32.59
CA ARG A 39 10.08 -25.59 33.55
C ARG A 39 11.51 -25.39 32.99
N GLY A 40 12.01 -24.16 33.14
CA GLY A 40 13.44 -23.88 33.38
C GLY A 40 14.03 -22.68 32.63
N TRP A 41 14.05 -21.51 33.29
CA TRP A 41 14.89 -20.30 33.05
C TRP A 41 14.88 -19.61 31.64
N PRO A 42 15.19 -18.29 31.56
CA PRO A 42 14.54 -17.38 30.59
C PRO A 42 15.42 -16.89 29.40
N VAL A 43 14.72 -16.46 28.33
CA VAL A 43 15.09 -15.60 27.16
C VAL A 43 16.11 -16.20 26.14
N PHE A 44 15.96 -16.05 24.82
CA PHE A 44 16.10 -14.81 24.04
C PHE A 44 15.08 -14.64 22.88
N PHE A 45 14.49 -13.45 22.83
CA PHE A 45 13.50 -12.93 21.86
C PHE A 45 14.13 -12.11 20.71
N GLU A 46 15.41 -12.30 20.39
CA GLU A 46 16.15 -11.41 19.47
C GLU A 46 15.51 -11.29 18.07
N ARG A 47 14.94 -12.38 17.52
CA ARG A 47 14.32 -12.35 16.17
C ARG A 47 12.97 -11.66 16.10
N THR A 48 12.24 -11.53 17.22
CA THR A 48 10.95 -10.83 17.25
C THR A 48 11.15 -9.32 17.30
N ALA A 49 12.19 -8.86 17.99
CA ALA A 49 12.56 -7.44 18.03
C ALA A 49 13.02 -6.93 16.66
N THR A 50 13.81 -7.71 15.92
CA THR A 50 14.18 -7.36 14.53
C THR A 50 12.97 -7.34 13.60
N ALA A 51 12.05 -8.31 13.70
CA ALA A 51 10.85 -8.33 12.87
C ALA A 51 9.83 -7.22 13.22
N LEU A 52 9.70 -6.85 14.50
CA LEU A 52 8.96 -5.65 14.94
C LEU A 52 9.67 -4.38 14.48
N GLY A 53 11.01 -4.38 14.53
CA GLY A 53 11.88 -3.36 13.96
C GLY A 53 11.61 -3.17 12.47
N ASP A 54 11.62 -4.22 11.67
CA ASP A 54 11.34 -4.19 10.23
C ASP A 54 9.91 -3.70 9.90
N VAL A 55 8.92 -4.00 10.74
CA VAL A 55 7.53 -3.55 10.55
C VAL A 55 7.34 -2.09 10.95
N VAL A 56 7.92 -1.67 12.07
CA VAL A 56 7.99 -0.25 12.45
C VAL A 56 8.81 0.50 11.41
N GLU A 57 9.93 -0.04 10.94
CA GLU A 57 10.75 0.51 9.87
C GLU A 57 10.00 0.53 8.54
N PHE A 58 9.12 -0.42 8.20
CA PHE A 58 8.29 -0.34 6.99
C PHE A 58 7.22 0.75 7.13
N GLY A 59 6.57 0.86 8.29
CA GLY A 59 5.59 1.90 8.58
C GLY A 59 6.21 3.30 8.66
N GLU A 60 7.36 3.41 9.30
CA GLU A 60 8.22 4.60 9.36
C GLU A 60 8.81 4.87 7.99
N TYR A 61 9.20 3.86 7.20
CA TYR A 61 9.66 4.03 5.82
C TYR A 61 8.54 4.63 4.99
N HIS A 62 7.33 4.08 4.99
CA HIS A 62 6.19 4.67 4.30
C HIS A 62 5.81 6.06 4.83
N ARG A 63 5.97 6.31 6.14
CA ARG A 63 5.76 7.63 6.74
C ARG A 63 6.83 8.63 6.30
N LEU A 64 8.11 8.26 6.35
CA LEU A 64 9.29 9.02 5.92
C LEU A 64 9.31 9.24 4.41
N LEU A 65 8.84 8.27 3.63
CA LEU A 65 8.64 8.36 2.19
C LEU A 65 7.57 9.40 1.83
N ALA A 66 6.57 9.57 2.71
CA ALA A 66 5.51 10.54 2.55
C ALA A 66 5.83 11.91 3.19
N SER A 67 6.74 11.97 4.17
CA SER A 67 7.06 13.20 4.94
C SER A 67 8.40 13.84 4.57
N ALA A 68 9.42 13.08 4.20
CA ALA A 68 10.45 13.59 3.32
C ALA A 68 9.78 13.79 1.95
N LYS A 69 10.16 14.82 1.19
CA LYS A 69 9.85 14.83 -0.26
C LYS A 69 10.26 13.47 -0.81
N GLY A 70 9.30 12.58 -1.08
CA GLY A 70 9.55 11.14 -1.23
C GLY A 70 10.59 10.84 -2.31
N PRO A 71 11.11 9.60 -2.41
CA PRO A 71 11.85 9.20 -3.58
C PRO A 71 10.95 9.50 -4.77
N ARG A 72 11.42 10.43 -5.61
CA ARG A 72 10.82 10.70 -6.91
C ARG A 72 11.05 9.45 -7.75
N SER A 73 10.27 8.39 -7.55
CA SER A 73 10.05 7.45 -8.65
C SER A 73 9.32 8.26 -9.71
N ASN A 74 9.85 8.26 -10.94
CA ASN A 74 9.23 8.99 -12.04
C ASN A 74 7.71 8.68 -12.09
N GLY A 75 6.90 9.68 -11.76
CA GLY A 75 5.45 9.64 -11.83
C GLY A 75 4.68 9.30 -10.54
N ASP A 76 5.28 8.85 -9.42
CA ASP A 76 4.47 8.51 -8.24
C ASP A 76 4.23 9.69 -7.29
N SER A 77 2.99 9.83 -6.83
CA SER A 77 2.55 10.73 -5.77
C SER A 77 1.90 9.94 -4.63
N TRP A 78 2.10 10.39 -3.39
CA TRP A 78 1.64 9.69 -2.19
C TRP A 78 0.72 10.57 -1.36
N TYR A 79 -0.38 9.99 -0.90
CA TYR A 79 -1.42 10.69 -0.16
C TYR A 79 -1.94 9.87 1.02
N ARG A 80 -2.69 10.52 1.91
CA ARG A 80 -3.43 9.84 2.98
C ARG A 80 -4.92 9.92 2.76
N TRP A 81 -5.60 8.81 2.97
CA TRP A 81 -7.05 8.70 3.03
C TRP A 81 -7.42 7.96 4.33
N GLU A 82 -8.20 8.61 5.19
CA GLU A 82 -8.55 8.09 6.53
C GLU A 82 -7.32 7.62 7.34
N GLY A 83 -6.21 8.36 7.24
CA GLY A 83 -4.94 8.03 7.91
C GLY A 83 -4.08 6.98 7.19
N HIS A 84 -4.62 6.25 6.22
CA HIS A 84 -3.89 5.22 5.47
C HIS A 84 -3.19 5.79 4.24
N LEU A 85 -1.95 5.37 4.01
CA LEU A 85 -1.15 5.83 2.87
C LEU A 85 -1.61 5.14 1.59
N TRP A 86 -1.73 5.90 0.51
CA TRP A 86 -2.03 5.37 -0.81
C TRP A 86 -1.24 6.08 -1.91
N ARG A 87 -1.13 5.40 -3.06
CA ARG A 87 -0.33 5.82 -4.21
C ARG A 87 -1.21 6.25 -5.39
N LEU A 88 -0.87 7.40 -5.98
CA LEU A 88 -1.31 7.82 -7.31
C LEU A 88 -0.12 7.72 -8.25
N LYS A 89 -0.25 7.02 -9.37
CA LYS A 89 0.81 6.87 -10.37
C LYS A 89 0.49 7.68 -11.61
N THR A 90 1.32 8.64 -11.97
CA THR A 90 1.32 9.26 -13.29
C THR A 90 1.94 8.30 -14.29
N LEU A 91 1.16 7.92 -15.30
CA LEU A 91 1.53 7.01 -16.37
C LEU A 91 1.98 7.77 -17.63
N ARG A 92 1.45 8.98 -17.84
CA ARG A 92 1.79 9.83 -18.99
C ARG A 92 1.63 11.30 -18.64
N GLY A 93 2.60 12.10 -19.07
CA GLY A 93 2.54 13.56 -19.09
C GLY A 93 2.49 14.22 -17.72
N GLU A 94 2.16 15.51 -17.73
CA GLU A 94 1.92 16.34 -16.55
C GLU A 94 0.53 16.95 -16.68
N ALA A 95 -0.07 17.38 -15.57
CA ALA A 95 -1.39 17.99 -15.60
C ALA A 95 -1.41 19.27 -16.47
N SER A 96 -2.37 19.33 -17.41
CA SER A 96 -2.58 20.47 -18.31
C SER A 96 -4.04 20.95 -18.22
N SER A 97 -4.46 21.83 -19.14
CA SER A 97 -5.87 22.22 -19.29
C SER A 97 -6.73 21.09 -19.88
N SER A 98 -6.11 20.08 -20.50
CA SER A 98 -6.78 18.92 -21.06
C SER A 98 -7.28 17.99 -19.93
N PRO A 99 -8.40 17.29 -20.11
CA PRO A 99 -8.88 16.36 -19.09
C PRO A 99 -7.87 15.25 -18.79
N THR A 100 -7.67 14.97 -17.50
CA THR A 100 -6.84 13.84 -17.06
C THR A 100 -7.65 12.55 -17.14
N LEU A 101 -7.09 11.53 -17.81
CA LEU A 101 -7.64 10.17 -17.76
C LEU A 101 -7.18 9.49 -16.47
N VAL A 102 -8.12 9.05 -15.64
CA VAL A 102 -7.87 8.38 -14.36
C VAL A 102 -8.24 6.91 -14.45
N CYS A 103 -7.24 6.04 -14.42
CA CYS A 103 -7.45 4.60 -14.46
C CYS A 103 -7.63 4.03 -13.04
N VAL A 104 -8.72 3.28 -12.84
CA VAL A 104 -8.99 2.55 -11.59
C VAL A 104 -8.96 1.06 -11.87
N HIS A 105 -8.12 0.32 -11.14
CA HIS A 105 -8.00 -1.11 -11.34
C HIS A 105 -9.07 -1.93 -10.62
N GLY A 106 -9.27 -3.18 -11.08
CA GLY A 106 -10.09 -4.18 -10.41
C GLY A 106 -9.30 -5.09 -9.45
N PHE A 107 -9.96 -6.13 -8.96
CA PHE A 107 -9.39 -7.10 -8.01
C PHE A 107 -8.19 -7.87 -8.58
N GLY A 108 -7.19 -8.14 -7.73
CA GLY A 108 -6.04 -8.96 -8.07
C GLY A 108 -5.00 -8.27 -8.96
N ALA A 109 -5.11 -6.94 -9.12
CA ALA A 109 -4.25 -6.16 -9.99
C ALA A 109 -3.69 -4.91 -9.27
N SER A 110 -2.90 -4.10 -9.99
CA SER A 110 -2.31 -2.85 -9.49
C SER A 110 -2.28 -1.77 -10.58
N CYS A 111 -1.88 -0.54 -10.23
CA CYS A 111 -1.75 0.57 -11.21
C CYS A 111 -0.92 0.20 -12.44
N ASN A 112 0.09 -0.65 -12.29
CA ASN A 112 1.03 -0.98 -13.36
C ASN A 112 0.36 -1.68 -14.56
N GLN A 113 -0.84 -2.26 -14.39
CA GLN A 113 -1.53 -2.92 -15.52
C GLN A 113 -1.87 -1.95 -16.66
N TRP A 114 -1.98 -0.66 -16.35
CA TRP A 114 -2.39 0.37 -17.29
C TRP A 114 -1.24 0.91 -18.14
N GLU A 115 0.02 0.53 -17.89
CA GLU A 115 1.19 1.04 -18.61
C GLU A 115 1.09 0.75 -20.12
N ARG A 116 0.86 -0.51 -20.49
CA ARG A 116 0.73 -0.91 -21.90
C ARG A 116 -0.47 -0.29 -22.60
N LEU A 117 -1.59 -0.15 -21.89
CA LEU A 117 -2.76 0.55 -22.44
C LEU A 117 -2.40 2.00 -22.69
N THR A 118 -1.72 2.63 -21.73
CA THR A 118 -1.31 4.03 -21.81
C THR A 118 -0.38 4.26 -23.00
N GLU A 119 0.53 3.34 -23.32
CA GLU A 119 1.38 3.45 -24.52
C GLU A 119 0.57 3.45 -25.83
N ALA A 120 -0.54 2.71 -25.87
CA ALA A 120 -1.42 2.61 -27.04
C ALA A 120 -2.46 3.73 -27.14
N LEU A 121 -2.60 4.60 -26.13
CA LEU A 121 -3.57 5.68 -26.16
C LEU A 121 -3.19 6.75 -27.21
N PRO A 122 -4.18 7.35 -27.89
CA PRO A 122 -3.97 8.46 -28.81
C PRO A 122 -3.18 9.63 -28.18
N HIS A 123 -2.49 10.42 -29.01
CA HIS A 123 -1.59 11.48 -28.56
C HIS A 123 -2.29 12.69 -27.94
N ASP A 124 -3.59 12.88 -28.21
CA ASP A 124 -4.42 13.93 -27.61
C ASP A 124 -4.77 13.66 -26.14
N ILE A 125 -4.60 12.42 -25.65
CA ILE A 125 -4.65 12.09 -24.23
C ILE A 125 -3.29 12.42 -23.61
N GLU A 126 -3.12 13.67 -23.20
CA GLU A 126 -1.85 14.22 -22.75
C GLU A 126 -1.45 13.76 -21.34
N HIS A 127 -2.43 13.56 -20.46
CA HIS A 127 -2.20 13.24 -19.04
C HIS A 127 -3.00 12.03 -18.60
N VAL A 128 -2.31 11.01 -18.07
CA VAL A 128 -2.91 9.76 -17.60
C VAL A 128 -2.35 9.42 -16.23
N VAL A 129 -3.23 9.15 -15.28
CA VAL A 129 -2.87 8.71 -13.93
C VAL A 129 -3.63 7.45 -13.55
N ALA A 130 -3.13 6.68 -12.60
CA ALA A 130 -3.78 5.51 -12.05
C ALA A 130 -3.83 5.56 -10.52
N ILE A 131 -5.00 5.27 -9.97
CA ILE A 131 -5.23 5.17 -8.52
C ILE A 131 -4.89 3.74 -8.07
N GLU A 132 -4.02 3.61 -7.07
CA GLU A 132 -3.74 2.32 -6.43
C GLU A 132 -4.74 2.14 -5.29
N LEU A 133 -5.68 1.22 -5.44
CA LEU A 133 -6.74 1.02 -4.46
C LEU A 133 -6.15 0.60 -3.10
N LEU A 134 -6.76 1.11 -2.03
CA LEU A 134 -6.46 0.65 -0.68
C LEU A 134 -6.67 -0.87 -0.60
N GLY A 135 -5.73 -1.59 0.00
CA GLY A 135 -5.69 -3.05 0.02
C GLY A 135 -4.87 -3.70 -1.11
N PHE A 136 -4.39 -2.92 -2.09
CA PHE A 136 -3.69 -3.43 -3.26
C PHE A 136 -2.34 -2.76 -3.51
N GLY A 137 -1.51 -3.44 -4.31
CA GLY A 137 -0.22 -2.94 -4.77
C GLY A 137 0.63 -2.38 -3.64
N LEU A 138 1.09 -1.14 -3.85
CA LEU A 138 1.93 -0.40 -2.92
C LEU A 138 1.14 0.51 -1.95
N SER A 139 -0.19 0.56 -2.06
CA SER A 139 -1.04 1.24 -1.08
C SER A 139 -1.11 0.44 0.22
N ALA A 140 -1.45 1.11 1.31
CA ALA A 140 -1.66 0.48 2.61
C ALA A 140 -2.72 -0.63 2.52
N LYS A 141 -2.60 -1.63 3.38
CA LYS A 141 -3.52 -2.79 3.42
C LYS A 141 -4.22 -2.91 4.77
N PRO A 142 -5.03 -1.90 5.14
CA PRO A 142 -5.67 -1.85 6.43
C PRO A 142 -6.50 -3.10 6.79
N GLY A 143 -6.57 -3.44 8.06
CA GLY A 143 -7.38 -4.51 8.65
C GLY A 143 -8.83 -4.08 8.80
N ILE A 144 -9.35 -3.42 7.76
CA ILE A 144 -10.71 -2.90 7.68
C ILE A 144 -11.54 -3.76 6.74
N SER A 145 -12.86 -3.63 6.82
CA SER A 145 -13.76 -4.32 5.91
C SER A 145 -13.74 -3.66 4.53
N TYR A 146 -13.17 -4.37 3.55
CA TYR A 146 -13.21 -3.96 2.16
C TYR A 146 -14.59 -4.25 1.55
N THR A 147 -15.30 -3.19 1.20
CA THR A 147 -16.61 -3.24 0.55
C THR A 147 -16.60 -2.39 -0.71
N GLN A 148 -17.53 -2.60 -1.62
CA GLN A 148 -17.68 -1.74 -2.79
C GLN A 148 -17.89 -0.27 -2.40
N HIS A 149 -18.67 0.00 -1.35
CA HIS A 149 -18.88 1.35 -0.83
C HIS A 149 -17.60 2.01 -0.28
N LEU A 150 -16.70 1.21 0.32
CA LEU A 150 -15.41 1.72 0.75
C LEU A 150 -14.58 2.19 -0.45
N TRP A 151 -14.48 1.38 -1.50
CA TRP A 151 -13.72 1.78 -2.69
C TRP A 151 -14.40 2.88 -3.48
N GLU A 152 -15.73 2.91 -3.55
CA GLU A 152 -16.50 4.01 -4.15
C GLU A 152 -16.15 5.34 -3.48
N ARG A 153 -16.23 5.40 -2.14
CA ARG A 153 -15.89 6.59 -1.36
C ARG A 153 -14.42 6.96 -1.52
N TYR A 154 -13.54 5.97 -1.43
CA TYR A 154 -12.11 6.15 -1.61
C TYR A 154 -11.77 6.75 -2.98
N VAL A 155 -12.31 6.19 -4.06
CA VAL A 155 -12.09 6.69 -5.42
C VAL A 155 -12.68 8.09 -5.56
N SER A 156 -13.91 8.35 -5.08
CA SER A 156 -14.53 9.68 -5.11
C SER A 156 -13.66 10.75 -4.42
N ASP A 157 -13.07 10.43 -3.27
CA ASP A 157 -12.18 11.34 -2.56
C ASP A 157 -10.80 11.46 -3.24
N ALA A 158 -10.29 10.38 -3.82
CA ALA A 158 -9.03 10.35 -4.55
C ALA A 158 -9.09 11.19 -5.82
N LEU A 159 -10.20 11.18 -6.56
CA LEU A 159 -10.39 12.00 -7.77
C LEU A 159 -10.25 13.49 -7.47
N ARG A 160 -10.66 13.95 -6.28
CA ARG A 160 -10.50 15.35 -5.86
C ARG A 160 -9.04 15.76 -5.66
N ARG A 161 -8.11 14.81 -5.62
CA ARG A 161 -6.67 15.07 -5.57
C ARG A 161 -6.04 15.21 -6.96
N VAL A 162 -6.76 14.82 -8.01
CA VAL A 162 -6.30 14.98 -9.39
C VAL A 162 -6.65 16.39 -9.86
N PRO A 163 -5.66 17.19 -10.30
CA PRO A 163 -5.91 18.56 -10.75
C PRO A 163 -6.62 18.59 -12.11
N GLY A 164 -7.47 19.60 -12.30
CA GLY A 164 -8.16 19.86 -13.57
C GLY A 164 -9.39 18.99 -13.81
N PRO A 165 -9.97 19.05 -15.01
CA PRO A 165 -11.05 18.16 -15.42
C PRO A 165 -10.59 16.71 -15.43
N VAL A 166 -11.47 15.80 -15.01
CA VAL A 166 -11.14 14.37 -14.88
C VAL A 166 -12.13 13.52 -15.69
N VAL A 167 -11.60 12.53 -16.39
CA VAL A 167 -12.36 11.45 -17.03
C VAL A 167 -11.93 10.14 -16.39
N LEU A 168 -12.91 9.30 -16.05
CA LEU A 168 -12.73 8.01 -15.38
C LEU A 168 -12.90 6.86 -16.36
#